data_AF-A0A2V6GR51-F1
#
_entry.id   AF-A0A2V6GR51-F1
#
_cell.length_a   1.000
_cell.length_b   1.000
_cell.length_c   1.000
_cell.angle_alpha   90.00
_cell.angle_beta   90.00
_cell.angle_gamma   90.00
#
_symmetry.space_group_name_H-M   'P 1'
#
loop_
_entity.id
_entity.type
_entity.pdbx_description
1 polymer ?
#
loop_
_entity_poly.entity_id
_entity_poly.type
_entity_poly.pdbx_seq_one_letter_code
_entity_poly.pdbx_strand_id
1 'polypeptide(L)'
;KERPNADPKEVDEATKLVEHRQKSLGEPSEMALLSRLHWWTVEYGLIGTLENPKIYGAGLLSSIGESVSCLEPAVKKIPYSIDAQTYAFDITTKQPQLFVCTDFQHLRRVLEEFASTMAFKVGGLEGINKAIECQNVATCEYSSGLQVSGIFTEVITDENNSPIYLRTTGKTALAFGDRELEGHGVDYHNDGFGSPVGKWKQTSASPELLTNDQLHALGIVEGRKAKVEFVSGVMVSGKVENILRRDGKLLLISFSSCTAKYGDRVLFNPDWGMYDMAVGERISSVFNGAADKDAYNQVALIPKERTIKVPSYAKRKRLENLYAQVRKIRESKAGYERLGEIWETQQAEHPEDWLLSMEIFEILDQTDQQRELKTKIEKFLNEKKGTTKDLSTLISWGFRLVEYHKRPEYQAVLHDSPD
;
A
#
# COMPACT_ATOMS: atom_id res chain seq x y z
N LYS A 1 10.09 -21.38 2.77
CA LYS A 1 9.85 -22.08 1.48
C LYS A 1 10.99 -21.88 0.50
N GLU A 2 11.47 -20.65 0.25
CA GLU A 2 12.50 -20.39 -0.77
C GLU A 2 13.97 -20.63 -0.33
N ARG A 3 14.21 -20.92 0.96
CA ARG A 3 15.56 -21.23 1.45
C ARG A 3 16.00 -22.60 0.91
N PRO A 4 17.18 -22.71 0.28
CA PRO A 4 17.74 -24.01 -0.10
C PRO A 4 17.90 -24.89 1.15
N ASN A 5 17.43 -26.14 1.08
CA ASN A 5 17.47 -27.12 2.18
C ASN A 5 16.69 -26.69 3.44
N ALA A 6 15.58 -25.94 3.28
CA ALA A 6 14.67 -25.69 4.41
C ALA A 6 14.16 -27.02 5.00
N ASP A 7 14.09 -27.12 6.33
CA ASP A 7 13.52 -28.28 7.00
C ASP A 7 12.04 -28.42 6.62
N PRO A 8 11.61 -29.56 6.03
CA PRO A 8 10.21 -29.79 5.67
C PRO A 8 9.25 -29.59 6.84
N LYS A 9 9.67 -29.91 8.07
CA LYS A 9 8.85 -29.75 9.27
C LYS A 9 8.65 -28.28 9.63
N GLU A 10 9.70 -27.47 9.58
CA GLU A 10 9.60 -26.01 9.79
C GLU A 10 8.70 -25.36 8.73
N VAL A 11 8.79 -25.80 7.47
CA VAL A 11 7.94 -25.29 6.39
C VAL A 11 6.47 -25.65 6.62
N ASP A 12 6.17 -26.86 7.06
CA ASP A 12 4.80 -27.31 7.37
C ASP A 12 4.22 -26.54 8.57
N GLU A 13 4.96 -26.42 9.67
CA GLU A 13 4.55 -25.67 10.86
C GLU A 13 4.29 -24.19 10.54
N ALA A 14 5.20 -23.53 9.79
CA ALA A 14 5.03 -22.16 9.36
C ALA A 14 3.82 -21.99 8.41
N THR A 15 3.59 -22.95 7.51
CA THR A 15 2.45 -22.93 6.59
C THR A 15 1.13 -23.04 7.36
N LYS A 16 1.03 -24.00 8.29
CA LYS A 16 -0.15 -24.16 9.15
C LYS A 16 -0.44 -22.92 9.99
N LEU A 17 0.60 -22.26 10.51
CA LEU A 17 0.44 -21.02 11.27
C LEU A 17 -0.11 -19.89 10.39
N VAL A 18 0.40 -19.73 9.16
CA VAL A 18 -0.10 -18.74 8.20
C VAL A 18 -1.55 -19.02 7.83
N GLU A 19 -1.89 -20.26 7.50
CA GLU A 19 -3.25 -20.68 7.15
C GLU A 19 -4.24 -20.46 8.31
N HIS A 20 -3.83 -20.80 9.55
CA HIS A 20 -4.65 -20.56 10.73
C HIS A 20 -4.94 -19.08 10.91
N ARG A 21 -3.92 -18.22 10.81
CA ARG A 21 -4.06 -16.77 10.91
C ARG A 21 -4.95 -16.21 9.81
N GLN A 22 -4.79 -16.67 8.57
CA GLN A 22 -5.64 -16.26 7.44
C GLN A 22 -7.11 -16.62 7.65
N LYS A 23 -7.40 -17.79 8.25
CA LYS A 23 -8.78 -18.21 8.59
C LYS A 23 -9.38 -17.46 9.77
N SER A 24 -8.56 -16.89 10.65
CA SER A 24 -8.99 -16.12 11.82
C SER A 24 -8.89 -14.61 11.62
N LEU A 25 -8.74 -14.13 10.38
CA LEU A 25 -8.86 -12.71 10.08
C LEU A 25 -10.32 -12.30 10.31
N GLY A 26 -10.54 -11.27 11.14
CA GLY A 26 -11.85 -10.66 11.32
C GLY A 26 -12.30 -9.89 10.07
N GLU A 27 -13.17 -8.90 10.27
CA GLU A 27 -13.57 -8.02 9.18
C GLU A 27 -12.34 -7.30 8.56
N PRO A 28 -12.28 -7.19 7.23
CA PRO A 28 -11.14 -6.58 6.56
C PRO A 28 -11.08 -5.07 6.84
N SER A 29 -9.92 -4.58 7.25
CA SER A 29 -9.67 -3.14 7.32
C SER A 29 -9.79 -2.48 5.94
N GLU A 30 -9.98 -1.15 5.91
CA GLU A 30 -9.98 -0.38 4.66
C GLU A 30 -8.69 -0.60 3.85
N MET A 31 -7.54 -0.75 4.52
CA MET A 31 -6.27 -1.06 3.86
C MET A 31 -6.29 -2.44 3.19
N ALA A 32 -6.91 -3.45 3.83
CA ALA A 32 -7.07 -4.77 3.23
C ALA A 32 -8.01 -4.73 2.02
N LEU A 33 -9.10 -3.97 2.09
CA LEU A 33 -10.03 -3.76 0.98
C LEU A 33 -9.34 -3.04 -0.19
N LEU A 34 -8.60 -1.96 0.09
CA LEU A 34 -7.80 -1.24 -0.89
C LEU A 34 -6.73 -2.14 -1.53
N SER A 35 -6.08 -3.00 -0.73
CA SER A 35 -5.09 -3.95 -1.22
C SER A 35 -5.71 -4.97 -2.19
N ARG A 36 -6.96 -5.38 -1.98
CA ARG A 36 -7.69 -6.23 -2.93
C ARG A 36 -7.99 -5.49 -4.23
N LEU A 37 -8.46 -4.24 -4.15
CA LEU A 37 -8.66 -3.42 -5.36
C LEU A 37 -7.36 -3.26 -6.15
N HIS A 38 -6.24 -2.98 -5.46
CA HIS A 38 -4.92 -2.90 -6.05
C HIS A 38 -4.50 -4.22 -6.71
N TRP A 39 -4.68 -5.35 -6.01
CA TRP A 39 -4.36 -6.67 -6.53
C TRP A 39 -5.10 -6.99 -7.83
N TRP A 40 -6.41 -6.74 -7.86
CA TRP A 40 -7.25 -7.04 -9.03
C TRP A 40 -7.11 -6.03 -10.18
N THR A 41 -6.26 -5.01 -10.02
CA THR A 41 -6.07 -3.96 -11.02
C THR A 41 -4.59 -3.80 -11.39
N VAL A 42 -3.80 -3.16 -10.53
CA VAL A 42 -2.39 -2.86 -10.80
C VAL A 42 -1.55 -4.14 -10.92
N GLU A 43 -1.84 -5.17 -10.13
CA GLU A 43 -1.07 -6.43 -10.17
C GLU A 43 -1.63 -7.43 -11.19
N TYR A 44 -2.94 -7.69 -11.16
CA TYR A 44 -3.59 -8.73 -11.95
C TYR A 44 -4.75 -8.22 -12.81
N GLY A 45 -4.75 -6.95 -13.20
CA GLY A 45 -5.83 -6.35 -13.98
C GLY A 45 -5.79 -6.62 -15.48
N LEU A 46 -6.99 -6.69 -16.06
CA LEU A 46 -7.24 -6.73 -17.49
C LEU A 46 -7.99 -5.48 -17.95
N ILE A 47 -7.80 -5.06 -19.21
CA ILE A 47 -8.40 -3.84 -19.79
C ILE A 47 -9.04 -4.11 -21.16
N GLY A 48 -10.20 -3.51 -21.46
CA GLY A 48 -10.89 -3.64 -22.73
C GLY A 48 -12.28 -4.28 -22.57
N THR A 49 -12.69 -5.11 -23.53
CA THR A 49 -13.97 -5.84 -23.45
C THR A 49 -13.78 -7.18 -22.74
N LEU A 50 -14.87 -7.78 -22.25
CA LEU A 50 -14.82 -9.08 -21.57
C LEU A 50 -14.41 -10.21 -22.53
N GLU A 51 -14.75 -10.08 -23.81
CA GLU A 51 -14.50 -11.06 -24.85
C GLU A 51 -13.05 -11.00 -25.35
N ASN A 52 -12.46 -9.81 -25.41
CA ASN A 52 -11.10 -9.60 -25.89
C ASN A 52 -10.32 -8.62 -25.01
N PRO A 53 -10.07 -8.98 -23.73
CA PRO A 53 -9.31 -8.14 -22.83
C PRO A 53 -7.82 -8.17 -23.16
N LYS A 54 -7.14 -7.06 -22.88
CA LYS A 54 -5.68 -6.94 -22.88
C LYS A 54 -5.15 -6.95 -21.45
N ILE A 55 -3.89 -7.30 -21.29
CA ILE A 55 -3.21 -7.36 -20.00
C ILE A 55 -2.57 -5.99 -19.71
N TYR A 56 -2.74 -5.49 -18.49
CA TYR A 56 -1.95 -4.34 -17.99
C TYR A 56 -1.39 -4.56 -16.59
N GLY A 57 -1.88 -5.55 -15.85
CA GLY A 57 -1.38 -5.88 -14.52
C GLY A 57 0.10 -6.31 -14.51
N ALA A 58 0.88 -5.77 -13.59
CA ALA A 58 2.32 -6.00 -13.48
C ALA A 58 2.67 -7.47 -13.19
N GLY A 59 1.93 -8.13 -12.29
CA GLY A 59 2.09 -9.55 -11.97
C GLY A 59 1.85 -10.44 -13.19
N LEU A 60 0.82 -10.14 -13.98
CA LEU A 60 0.57 -10.85 -15.24
C LEU A 60 1.71 -10.61 -16.24
N LEU A 61 2.10 -9.35 -16.48
CA LEU A 61 3.14 -9.00 -17.47
C LEU A 61 4.53 -9.56 -17.13
N SER A 62 4.84 -9.72 -15.85
CA SER A 62 6.12 -10.28 -15.40
C SER A 62 6.13 -11.82 -15.37
N SER A 63 4.95 -12.45 -15.38
CA SER A 63 4.80 -13.90 -15.39
C SER A 63 4.36 -14.40 -16.76
N ILE A 64 5.33 -14.80 -17.59
CA ILE A 64 5.11 -15.41 -18.91
C ILE A 64 4.00 -16.48 -18.89
N GLY A 65 4.03 -17.38 -17.89
CA GLY A 65 3.07 -18.48 -17.79
C GLY A 65 1.66 -18.03 -17.42
N GLU A 66 1.53 -17.02 -16.55
CA GLU A 66 0.22 -16.47 -16.19
C GLU A 66 -0.33 -15.53 -17.26
N SER A 67 0.52 -14.74 -17.92
CA SER A 67 0.16 -13.89 -19.08
C SER A 67 -0.60 -14.66 -20.16
N VAL A 68 -0.25 -15.92 -20.42
CA VAL A 68 -0.96 -16.73 -21.43
C VAL A 68 -2.19 -17.38 -20.84
N SER A 69 -2.05 -18.05 -19.69
CA SER A 69 -3.18 -18.77 -19.09
C SER A 69 -4.30 -17.87 -18.60
N CYS A 70 -4.04 -16.59 -18.30
CA CYS A 70 -5.06 -15.64 -17.86
C CYS A 70 -6.12 -15.34 -18.93
N LEU A 71 -5.77 -15.44 -20.22
CA LEU A 71 -6.69 -15.22 -21.33
C LEU A 71 -7.47 -16.48 -21.72
N GLU A 72 -7.11 -17.65 -21.20
CA GLU A 72 -7.81 -18.91 -21.47
C GLU A 72 -9.22 -18.93 -20.85
N PRO A 73 -10.21 -19.62 -21.44
CA PRO A 73 -11.58 -19.68 -20.93
C PRO A 73 -11.71 -20.21 -19.49
N ALA A 74 -10.71 -20.95 -19.00
CA ALA A 74 -10.70 -21.50 -17.64
C ALA A 74 -10.60 -20.41 -16.54
N VAL A 75 -10.01 -19.25 -16.85
CA VAL A 75 -9.94 -18.11 -15.92
C VAL A 75 -11.17 -17.24 -16.12
N LYS A 76 -11.96 -17.01 -15.06
CA LYS A 76 -13.19 -16.22 -15.14
C LYS A 76 -12.87 -14.73 -15.32
N LYS A 77 -13.49 -14.07 -16.31
CA LYS A 77 -13.41 -12.62 -16.51
C LYS A 77 -14.64 -11.96 -15.91
N ILE A 78 -14.43 -11.00 -15.01
CA ILE A 78 -15.49 -10.29 -14.28
C ILE A 78 -15.38 -8.79 -14.61
N PRO A 79 -16.49 -8.07 -14.88
CA PRO A 79 -16.44 -6.61 -14.99
C PRO A 79 -15.88 -5.99 -13.71
N TYR A 80 -14.95 -5.06 -13.85
CA TYR A 80 -14.41 -4.33 -12.69
C TYR A 80 -15.46 -3.38 -12.10
N SER A 81 -15.64 -3.44 -10.79
CA SER A 81 -16.48 -2.57 -9.98
C SER A 81 -15.90 -2.49 -8.55
N ILE A 82 -16.52 -1.69 -7.69
CA ILE A 82 -16.16 -1.61 -6.27
C ILE A 82 -16.24 -2.98 -5.57
N ASP A 83 -17.06 -3.90 -6.07
CA ASP A 83 -17.23 -5.25 -5.51
C ASP A 83 -15.93 -6.08 -5.54
N ALA A 84 -14.95 -5.72 -6.38
CA ALA A 84 -13.65 -6.36 -6.39
C ALA A 84 -12.97 -6.36 -5.01
N GLN A 85 -13.29 -5.41 -4.13
CA GLN A 85 -12.81 -5.38 -2.74
C GLN A 85 -13.27 -6.58 -1.90
N THR A 86 -14.33 -7.27 -2.31
CA THR A 86 -14.89 -8.43 -1.59
C THR A 86 -14.18 -9.73 -1.94
N TYR A 87 -13.37 -9.74 -3.00
CA TYR A 87 -12.64 -10.90 -3.47
C TYR A 87 -11.26 -10.95 -2.82
N ALA A 88 -11.08 -11.88 -1.87
CA ALA A 88 -9.76 -12.22 -1.37
C ALA A 88 -8.93 -12.94 -2.45
N PHE A 89 -7.60 -12.83 -2.34
CA PHE A 89 -6.66 -13.44 -3.28
C PHE A 89 -5.64 -14.34 -2.56
N ASP A 90 -5.08 -15.29 -3.31
CA ASP A 90 -3.97 -16.13 -2.89
C ASP A 90 -2.74 -15.81 -3.74
N ILE A 91 -1.66 -15.40 -3.08
CA ILE A 91 -0.40 -15.02 -3.72
C ILE A 91 0.43 -16.24 -4.16
N THR A 92 0.05 -17.45 -3.74
CA THR A 92 0.85 -18.67 -3.94
C THR A 92 0.39 -19.51 -5.13
N THR A 93 -0.75 -19.17 -5.72
CA THR A 93 -1.37 -19.92 -6.81
C THR A 93 -1.80 -19.01 -7.95
N LYS A 94 -2.08 -19.59 -9.11
CA LYS A 94 -2.61 -18.85 -10.26
C LYS A 94 -4.00 -18.32 -9.96
N GLN A 95 -4.29 -17.10 -10.40
CA GLN A 95 -5.55 -16.44 -10.11
C GLN A 95 -6.72 -17.11 -10.86
N PRO A 96 -7.78 -17.59 -10.17
CA PRO A 96 -8.90 -18.30 -10.81
C PRO A 96 -9.86 -17.36 -11.56
N GLN A 97 -9.85 -16.09 -11.20
CA GLN A 97 -10.66 -15.03 -11.78
C GLN A 97 -9.85 -13.75 -11.88
N LEU A 98 -10.18 -12.92 -12.86
CA LEU A 98 -9.59 -11.61 -13.07
C LEU A 98 -10.66 -10.57 -13.39
N PHE A 99 -10.35 -9.32 -13.11
CA PHE A 99 -11.26 -8.20 -13.34
C PHE A 99 -10.86 -7.42 -14.59
N VAL A 100 -11.86 -7.06 -15.39
CA VAL A 100 -11.71 -6.33 -16.65
C VAL A 100 -12.24 -4.92 -16.47
N CYS A 101 -11.36 -3.93 -16.49
CA CYS A 101 -11.75 -2.53 -16.59
C CYS A 101 -11.96 -2.15 -18.07
N THR A 102 -12.89 -1.24 -18.36
CA THR A 102 -13.14 -0.81 -19.74
C THR A 102 -12.00 0.07 -20.26
N ASP A 103 -11.50 0.94 -19.38
CA ASP A 103 -10.45 1.91 -19.61
C ASP A 103 -9.90 2.42 -18.26
N PHE A 104 -8.80 3.18 -18.29
CA PHE A 104 -8.21 3.74 -17.06
C PHE A 104 -9.08 4.79 -16.36
N GLN A 105 -10.01 5.45 -17.08
CA GLN A 105 -10.95 6.38 -16.43
C GLN A 105 -11.98 5.63 -15.60
N HIS A 106 -12.44 4.46 -16.06
CA HIS A 106 -13.29 3.57 -15.29
C HIS A 106 -12.58 3.08 -14.02
N LEU A 107 -11.32 2.64 -14.13
CA LEU A 107 -10.50 2.29 -12.98
C LEU A 107 -10.45 3.44 -11.96
N ARG A 108 -10.15 4.66 -12.42
CA ARG A 108 -10.07 5.85 -11.54
C ARG A 108 -11.41 6.15 -10.85
N ARG A 109 -12.53 6.08 -11.58
CA ARG A 109 -13.87 6.33 -11.00
C ARG A 109 -14.20 5.37 -9.86
N VAL A 110 -13.91 4.07 -10.02
CA VAL A 110 -14.16 3.07 -8.96
C VAL A 110 -13.26 3.31 -7.74
N LEU A 111 -12.00 3.72 -7.96
CA LEU A 111 -11.10 4.06 -6.86
C LEU A 111 -11.54 5.34 -6.14
N GLU A 112 -12.05 6.34 -6.86
CA GLU A 112 -12.64 7.57 -6.28
C GLU A 112 -13.92 7.25 -5.50
N GLU A 113 -14.76 6.34 -6.01
CA GLU A 113 -15.95 5.83 -5.33
C GLU A 113 -15.56 5.15 -4.00
N PHE A 114 -14.59 4.23 -4.03
CA PHE A 114 -14.08 3.59 -2.81
C PHE A 114 -13.44 4.60 -1.85
N ALA A 115 -12.60 5.52 -2.34
CA ALA A 115 -11.98 6.53 -1.50
C ALA A 115 -13.03 7.42 -0.80
N SER A 116 -14.16 7.69 -1.45
CA SER A 116 -15.24 8.50 -0.87
C SER A 116 -15.92 7.88 0.35
N THR A 117 -15.81 6.55 0.54
CA THR A 117 -16.35 5.84 1.71
C THR A 117 -15.33 5.68 2.84
N MET A 118 -14.05 6.02 2.59
CA MET A 118 -12.99 5.80 3.56
C MET A 118 -13.03 6.81 4.71
N ALA A 119 -12.56 6.39 5.88
CA ALA A 119 -12.53 7.19 7.11
C ALA A 119 -11.86 8.57 6.95
N PHE A 120 -10.84 8.68 6.10
CA PHE A 120 -10.13 9.96 5.89
C PHE A 120 -10.92 10.96 5.04
N LYS A 121 -11.97 10.51 4.33
CA LYS A 121 -12.90 11.38 3.59
C LYS A 121 -14.18 11.66 4.37
N VAL A 122 -14.69 10.64 5.08
CA VAL A 122 -15.98 10.72 5.78
C VAL A 122 -15.83 11.31 7.19
N GLY A 123 -14.77 10.94 7.91
CA GLY A 123 -14.58 11.30 9.31
C GLY A 123 -15.68 10.74 10.22
N GLY A 124 -16.17 11.59 11.13
CA GLY A 124 -17.32 11.28 11.98
C GLY A 124 -17.16 10.05 12.87
N LEU A 125 -18.29 9.47 13.30
CA LEU A 125 -18.31 8.32 14.22
C LEU A 125 -17.65 7.08 13.61
N GLU A 126 -17.93 6.80 12.34
CA GLU A 126 -17.37 5.62 11.66
C GLU A 126 -15.85 5.66 11.63
N GLY A 127 -15.27 6.81 11.27
CA GLY A 127 -13.82 7.00 11.28
C GLY A 127 -13.22 6.83 12.67
N ILE A 128 -13.83 7.42 13.70
CA ILE A 128 -13.34 7.31 15.08
C ILE A 128 -13.42 5.86 15.58
N ASN A 129 -14.49 5.13 15.26
CA ASN A 129 -14.62 3.71 15.63
C ASN A 129 -13.52 2.86 14.97
N LYS A 130 -13.21 3.10 13.68
CA LYS A 130 -12.08 2.45 13.01
C LYS A 130 -10.74 2.76 13.68
N ALA A 131 -10.54 4.00 14.15
CA ALA A 131 -9.36 4.39 14.91
C ALA A 131 -9.29 3.69 16.29
N ILE A 132 -10.42 3.52 16.98
CA ILE A 132 -10.49 2.78 18.25
C ILE A 132 -10.20 1.28 18.03
N GLU A 133 -10.83 0.68 17.02
CA GLU A 133 -10.69 -0.74 16.70
C GLU A 133 -9.25 -1.13 16.33
N CYS A 134 -8.51 -0.23 15.66
CA CYS A 134 -7.15 -0.54 15.23
C CYS A 134 -6.13 -0.61 16.39
N GLN A 135 -6.46 -0.08 17.57
CA GLN A 135 -5.60 -0.06 18.77
C GLN A 135 -4.16 0.45 18.51
N ASN A 136 -4.02 1.33 17.53
CA ASN A 136 -2.76 1.88 17.09
C ASN A 136 -2.89 3.40 16.97
N VAL A 137 -1.77 4.07 16.75
CA VAL A 137 -1.76 5.50 16.52
C VAL A 137 -2.57 5.82 15.27
N ALA A 138 -3.59 6.65 15.46
CA ALA A 138 -4.39 7.23 14.41
C ALA A 138 -4.46 8.74 14.63
N THR A 139 -5.03 9.46 13.68
CA THR A 139 -5.27 10.89 13.76
C THR A 139 -6.72 11.19 13.46
N CYS A 140 -7.37 11.96 14.33
CA CYS A 140 -8.66 12.60 14.05
C CYS A 140 -8.43 14.08 13.77
N GLU A 141 -8.98 14.58 12.67
CA GLU A 141 -8.94 16.00 12.31
C GLU A 141 -10.30 16.65 12.56
N TYR A 142 -10.30 17.71 13.37
CA TYR A 142 -11.45 18.58 13.59
C TYR A 142 -11.70 19.46 12.38
N SER A 143 -12.93 19.95 12.20
CA SER A 143 -13.28 20.91 11.12
C SER A 143 -12.52 22.25 11.17
N SER A 144 -11.88 22.55 12.32
CA SER A 144 -10.91 23.63 12.45
C SER A 144 -9.59 23.38 11.70
N GLY A 145 -9.29 22.13 11.34
CA GLY A 145 -8.00 21.66 10.85
C GLY A 145 -7.05 21.19 11.96
N LEU A 146 -7.46 21.26 13.24
CA LEU A 146 -6.68 20.69 14.33
C LEU A 146 -6.67 19.16 14.22
N GLN A 147 -5.47 18.59 14.22
CA GLN A 147 -5.22 17.15 14.14
C GLN A 147 -4.82 16.63 15.53
N VAL A 148 -5.48 15.59 16.00
CA VAL A 148 -5.18 14.90 17.26
C VAL A 148 -4.65 13.51 16.93
N SER A 149 -3.37 13.27 17.19
CA SER A 149 -2.70 11.99 16.93
C SER A 149 -2.48 11.22 18.22
N GLY A 150 -3.01 10.00 18.32
CA GLY A 150 -2.87 9.17 19.52
C GLY A 150 -3.57 7.81 19.38
N ILE A 151 -3.57 7.03 20.45
CA ILE A 151 -4.35 5.77 20.52
C ILE A 151 -5.75 6.10 21.04
N PHE A 152 -6.75 6.06 20.16
CA PHE A 152 -8.14 6.35 20.53
C PHE A 152 -8.75 5.19 21.33
N THR A 153 -9.44 5.52 22.42
CA THR A 153 -10.03 4.52 23.33
C THR A 153 -11.51 4.71 23.55
N GLU A 154 -12.04 5.90 23.30
CA GLU A 154 -13.45 6.20 23.55
C GLU A 154 -13.95 7.32 22.64
N VAL A 155 -15.21 7.15 22.23
CA VAL A 155 -16.05 8.20 21.64
C VAL A 155 -17.39 8.20 22.38
N ILE A 156 -17.86 9.39 22.74
CA ILE A 156 -19.21 9.59 23.27
C ILE A 156 -20.04 10.20 22.15
N THR A 157 -21.27 9.72 21.99
CA THR A 157 -22.21 10.22 21.00
C THR A 157 -23.46 10.83 21.64
N ASP A 158 -24.15 11.67 20.89
CA ASP A 158 -25.53 12.04 21.18
C ASP A 158 -26.52 10.93 20.74
N GLU A 159 -27.82 11.20 20.90
CA GLU A 159 -28.92 10.32 20.51
C GLU A 159 -28.98 10.02 19.00
N ASN A 160 -28.35 10.86 18.18
CA ASN A 160 -28.29 10.73 16.72
C ASN A 160 -26.98 10.10 16.23
N ASN A 161 -26.19 9.50 17.12
CA ASN A 161 -24.86 8.94 16.81
C ASN A 161 -23.83 9.98 16.30
N SER A 162 -24.03 11.26 16.60
CA SER A 162 -23.02 12.27 16.31
C SER A 162 -21.96 12.28 17.40
N PRO A 163 -20.64 12.26 17.08
CA PRO A 163 -19.59 12.36 18.08
C PRO A 163 -19.66 13.69 18.83
N ILE A 164 -19.65 13.63 20.17
CA ILE A 164 -19.67 14.80 21.04
C ILE A 164 -18.42 14.92 21.90
N TYR A 165 -17.65 13.84 22.02
CA TYR A 165 -16.40 13.79 22.76
C TYR A 165 -15.55 12.63 22.26
N LEU A 166 -14.24 12.84 22.16
CA LEU A 166 -13.27 11.78 21.86
C LEU A 166 -12.19 11.71 22.94
N ARG A 167 -11.59 10.55 23.10
CA ARG A 167 -10.51 10.31 24.07
C ARG A 167 -9.42 9.43 23.47
N THR A 168 -8.18 9.84 23.67
CA THR A 168 -6.99 9.04 23.48
C THR A 168 -6.38 8.64 24.83
N THR A 169 -5.53 7.62 24.81
CA THR A 169 -4.72 7.20 25.96
C THR A 169 -3.23 7.24 25.64
N GLY A 170 -2.41 7.53 26.65
CA GLY A 170 -0.97 7.62 26.52
C GLY A 170 -0.54 8.77 25.61
N LYS A 171 0.67 8.65 25.03
CA LYS A 171 1.28 9.70 24.20
C LYS A 171 0.31 10.18 23.12
N THR A 172 0.04 11.47 23.14
CA THR A 172 -0.79 12.17 22.16
C THR A 172 -0.06 13.40 21.67
N ALA A 173 -0.23 13.78 20.41
CA ALA A 173 0.29 15.03 19.88
C ALA A 173 -0.82 15.78 19.13
N LEU A 174 -0.78 17.11 19.22
CA LEU A 174 -1.64 17.99 18.45
C LEU A 174 -0.85 18.60 17.30
N ALA A 175 -1.45 18.63 16.12
CA ALA A 175 -0.85 19.16 14.91
C ALA A 175 -1.83 20.03 14.11
N PHE A 176 -1.30 20.83 13.20
CA PHE A 176 -2.06 21.56 12.20
C PHE A 176 -1.29 21.54 10.88
N GLY A 177 -1.94 21.07 9.81
CA GLY A 177 -1.28 20.95 8.50
C GLY A 177 -0.08 20.00 8.52
N ASP A 178 -0.22 18.85 9.20
CA ASP A 178 0.80 17.80 9.33
C ASP A 178 2.09 18.24 10.04
N ARG A 179 1.99 19.28 10.87
CA ARG A 179 3.07 19.78 11.73
C ARG A 179 2.63 19.90 13.18
N GLU A 180 3.44 19.36 14.09
CA GLU A 180 3.18 19.44 15.53
C GLU A 180 3.03 20.90 15.98
N LEU A 181 2.04 21.15 16.84
CA LEU A 181 1.84 22.44 17.48
C LEU A 181 2.85 22.59 18.62
N GLU A 182 3.53 23.73 18.65
CA GLU A 182 4.50 24.07 19.71
C GLU A 182 3.87 23.92 21.10
N GLY A 183 4.53 23.13 21.96
CA GLY A 183 4.06 22.87 23.32
C GLY A 183 2.95 21.82 23.44
N HIS A 184 2.53 21.18 22.34
CA HIS A 184 1.46 20.16 22.35
C HIS A 184 1.89 18.82 21.75
N GLY A 185 3.18 18.47 21.88
CA GLY A 185 3.71 17.17 21.49
C GLY A 185 3.49 16.07 22.52
N VAL A 186 4.04 14.88 22.22
CA VAL A 186 3.90 13.65 23.03
C VAL A 186 4.46 13.74 24.44
N ASP A 187 5.36 14.68 24.70
CA ASP A 187 5.92 14.93 26.03
C ASP A 187 4.99 15.76 26.91
N TYR A 188 4.13 16.58 26.30
CA TYR A 188 3.14 17.40 27.00
C TYR A 188 1.83 16.64 27.23
N HIS A 189 1.27 16.01 26.20
CA HIS A 189 0.08 15.14 26.33
C HIS A 189 0.49 13.67 26.51
N ASN A 190 1.25 13.38 27.56
CA ASN A 190 1.85 12.06 27.80
C ASN A 190 0.85 10.98 28.26
N ASP A 191 -0.22 11.37 28.95
CA ASP A 191 -1.21 10.48 29.57
C ASP A 191 -2.46 10.27 28.69
N GLY A 192 -2.63 11.09 27.66
CA GLY A 192 -3.77 11.07 26.75
C GLY A 192 -4.32 12.47 26.50
N PHE A 193 -5.34 12.53 25.65
CA PHE A 193 -6.04 13.75 25.32
C PHE A 193 -7.54 13.46 25.27
N GLY A 194 -8.36 14.42 25.66
CA GLY A 194 -9.80 14.28 25.55
C GLY A 194 -10.49 15.60 25.38
N SER A 195 -11.32 15.71 24.36
CA SER A 195 -11.95 16.98 24.02
C SER A 195 -13.35 16.80 23.44
N PRO A 196 -14.28 17.72 23.74
CA PRO A 196 -15.57 17.78 23.09
C PRO A 196 -15.45 18.03 21.59
N VAL A 197 -16.53 17.70 20.88
CA VAL A 197 -16.77 17.97 19.46
C VAL A 197 -18.19 18.56 19.36
N GLY A 198 -18.39 19.58 18.54
CA GLY A 198 -19.74 20.08 18.26
C GLY A 198 -19.92 21.59 18.36
N LYS A 199 -21.16 22.01 18.07
CA LYS A 199 -21.59 23.41 18.17
C LYS A 199 -21.75 23.85 19.62
N TRP A 200 -21.58 25.15 19.84
CA TRP A 200 -21.82 25.79 21.14
C TRP A 200 -23.25 26.36 21.18
N LYS A 201 -23.94 26.25 22.32
CA LYS A 201 -25.31 26.75 22.48
C LYS A 201 -25.40 28.28 22.37
N GLN A 202 -24.33 28.97 22.73
CA GLN A 202 -24.32 30.43 22.80
C GLN A 202 -24.18 31.13 21.44
N THR A 203 -23.98 30.40 20.35
CA THR A 203 -23.78 30.96 19.00
C THR A 203 -24.35 30.05 17.92
N SER A 204 -24.77 30.63 16.80
CA SER A 204 -25.19 29.89 15.60
C SER A 204 -24.05 29.62 14.63
N ALA A 205 -22.91 30.31 14.77
CA ALA A 205 -21.73 30.12 13.93
C ALA A 205 -20.92 28.90 14.39
N SER A 206 -20.24 28.24 13.45
CA SER A 206 -19.30 27.15 13.77
C SER A 206 -18.20 27.67 14.71
N PRO A 207 -17.89 26.98 15.81
CA PRO A 207 -16.94 27.45 16.82
C PRO A 207 -15.57 27.86 16.26
N GLU A 208 -15.07 27.08 15.30
CA GLU A 208 -13.78 27.32 14.65
C GLU A 208 -13.73 28.61 13.82
N LEU A 209 -14.88 29.21 13.46
CA LEU A 209 -14.98 30.43 12.66
C LEU A 209 -15.26 31.70 13.49
N LEU A 210 -15.46 31.56 14.80
CA LEU A 210 -15.71 32.72 15.66
C LEU A 210 -14.52 33.67 15.64
N THR A 211 -14.75 34.97 15.54
CA THR A 211 -13.70 36.00 15.67
C THR A 211 -13.37 36.27 17.15
N ASN A 212 -12.28 37.00 17.42
CA ASN A 212 -11.94 37.38 18.79
C ASN A 212 -13.04 38.26 19.43
N ASP A 213 -13.63 39.19 18.66
CA ASP A 213 -14.73 40.01 19.17
C ASP A 213 -15.96 39.17 19.53
N GLN A 214 -16.26 38.14 18.73
CA GLN A 214 -17.33 37.19 19.03
C GLN A 214 -17.00 36.35 20.27
N LEU A 215 -15.77 35.85 20.43
CA LEU A 215 -15.35 35.15 21.65
C LEU A 215 -15.45 36.05 22.89
N HIS A 216 -15.03 37.31 22.78
CA HIS A 216 -15.14 38.28 23.87
C HIS A 216 -16.60 38.55 24.25
N ALA A 217 -17.50 38.66 23.26
CA ALA A 217 -18.93 38.80 23.49
C ALA A 217 -19.52 37.57 24.20
N LEU A 218 -18.93 36.39 24.01
CA LEU A 218 -19.27 35.15 24.72
C LEU A 218 -18.59 35.02 26.10
N GLY A 219 -17.79 36.00 26.51
CA GLY A 219 -17.03 35.99 27.77
C GLY A 219 -15.78 35.11 27.75
N ILE A 220 -15.38 34.61 26.58
CA ILE A 220 -14.16 33.83 26.38
C ILE A 220 -13.03 34.81 26.11
N VAL A 221 -12.30 35.17 27.17
CA VAL A 221 -11.20 36.14 27.14
C VAL A 221 -10.07 35.58 28.00
N GLU A 222 -8.84 35.65 27.50
CA GLU A 222 -7.65 35.25 28.26
C GLU A 222 -7.59 35.95 29.62
N GLY A 223 -7.22 35.19 30.65
CA GLY A 223 -7.20 35.62 32.04
C GLY A 223 -8.56 35.62 32.75
N ARG A 224 -9.68 35.40 32.05
CA ARG A 224 -11.03 35.40 32.65
C ARG A 224 -11.63 34.00 32.77
N LYS A 225 -12.55 33.85 33.71
CA LYS A 225 -13.39 32.65 33.80
C LYS A 225 -14.42 32.67 32.67
N ALA A 226 -14.53 31.55 31.97
CA ALA A 226 -15.51 31.35 30.90
C ALA A 226 -16.21 30.01 31.06
N LYS A 227 -17.42 29.92 30.49
CA LYS A 227 -18.21 28.69 30.42
C LYS A 227 -18.64 28.49 28.97
N VAL A 228 -18.28 27.35 28.41
CA VAL A 228 -18.70 26.88 27.08
C VAL A 228 -19.71 25.75 27.28
N GLU A 229 -20.86 25.85 26.60
CA GLU A 229 -21.90 24.82 26.68
C GLU A 229 -22.18 24.34 25.27
N PHE A 230 -21.92 23.05 25.02
CA PHE A 230 -22.16 22.45 23.72
C PHE A 230 -23.64 22.14 23.54
N VAL A 231 -24.12 22.15 22.31
CA VAL A 231 -25.51 21.77 21.98
C VAL A 231 -25.81 20.35 22.47
N SER A 232 -24.81 19.46 22.43
CA SER A 232 -24.85 18.10 22.97
C SER A 232 -25.06 18.02 24.49
N GLY A 233 -24.87 19.11 25.23
CA GLY A 233 -24.95 19.13 26.70
C GLY A 233 -23.60 18.96 27.40
N VAL A 234 -22.49 18.82 26.67
CA VAL A 234 -21.16 18.91 27.27
C VAL A 234 -20.94 20.33 27.80
N MET A 235 -20.47 20.47 29.03
CA MET A 235 -20.14 21.75 29.64
C MET A 235 -18.65 21.80 29.99
N VAL A 236 -17.99 22.88 29.59
CA VAL A 236 -16.59 23.17 29.93
C VAL A 236 -16.57 24.51 30.66
N SER A 237 -15.97 24.55 31.84
CA SER A 237 -15.87 25.77 32.65
C SER A 237 -14.51 25.87 33.31
N GLY A 238 -13.82 27.00 33.14
CA GLY A 238 -12.49 27.23 33.70
C GLY A 238 -12.03 28.65 33.47
N LYS A 239 -10.79 28.96 33.87
CA LYS A 239 -10.13 30.23 33.52
C LYS A 239 -9.38 30.04 32.20
N VAL A 240 -9.67 30.88 31.21
CA VAL A 240 -8.99 30.83 29.90
C VAL A 240 -7.55 31.32 30.08
N GLU A 241 -6.58 30.50 29.69
CA GLU A 241 -5.16 30.85 29.74
C GLU A 241 -4.59 31.17 28.37
N ASN A 242 -5.05 30.48 27.32
CA ASN A 242 -4.54 30.66 25.96
C ASN A 242 -5.65 30.40 24.93
N ILE A 243 -5.65 31.18 23.85
CA ILE A 243 -6.52 30.98 22.67
C ILE A 243 -5.64 30.83 21.43
N LEU A 244 -5.53 29.61 20.91
CA LEU A 244 -4.70 29.31 19.75
C LEU A 244 -5.50 29.40 18.44
N ARG A 245 -4.97 30.16 17.48
CA ARG A 245 -5.51 30.29 16.13
C ARG A 245 -4.46 30.03 15.06
N ARG A 246 -4.90 29.45 13.93
CA ARG A 246 -4.13 29.36 12.69
C ARG A 246 -5.07 29.59 11.51
N ASP A 247 -4.57 30.28 10.48
CA ASP A 247 -5.30 30.56 9.24
C ASP A 247 -6.72 31.12 9.47
N GLY A 248 -6.86 32.01 10.46
CA GLY A 248 -8.12 32.64 10.84
C GLY A 248 -9.08 31.74 11.63
N LYS A 249 -8.79 30.44 11.77
CA LYS A 249 -9.60 29.49 12.53
C LYS A 249 -9.14 29.37 13.97
N LEU A 250 -10.11 29.20 14.87
CA LEU A 250 -9.88 28.82 16.26
C LEU A 250 -9.62 27.32 16.36
N LEU A 251 -8.45 26.95 16.89
CA LEU A 251 -8.03 25.56 16.99
C LEU A 251 -8.19 25.00 18.40
N LEU A 252 -7.72 25.75 19.40
CA LEU A 252 -7.58 25.27 20.77
C LEU A 252 -7.85 26.41 21.76
N ILE A 253 -8.49 26.08 22.87
CA ILE A 253 -8.56 26.96 24.05
C ILE A 253 -8.03 26.20 25.26
N SER A 254 -7.01 26.75 25.91
CA SER A 254 -6.43 26.17 27.12
C SER A 254 -7.06 26.80 28.36
N PHE A 255 -7.47 25.96 29.31
CA PHE A 255 -8.11 26.38 30.55
C PHE A 255 -7.33 25.89 31.78
N SER A 256 -7.19 26.75 32.79
CA SER A 256 -6.78 26.36 34.14
C SER A 256 -8.00 26.23 35.07
N SER A 257 -7.84 25.44 36.14
CA SER A 257 -8.93 25.13 37.09
C SER A 257 -10.21 24.70 36.38
N CYS A 258 -10.06 23.88 35.35
CA CYS A 258 -11.11 23.55 34.41
C CYS A 258 -11.91 22.32 34.86
N THR A 259 -13.21 22.35 34.64
CA THR A 259 -14.09 21.18 34.77
C THR A 259 -14.83 20.96 33.46
N ALA A 260 -14.73 19.76 32.90
CA ALA A 260 -15.54 19.33 31.76
C ALA A 260 -16.48 18.19 32.19
N LYS A 261 -17.76 18.28 31.85
CA LYS A 261 -18.78 17.28 32.23
C LYS A 261 -19.81 17.04 31.13
N TYR A 262 -20.39 15.85 31.12
CA TYR A 262 -21.55 15.48 30.33
C TYR A 262 -22.56 14.74 31.20
N GLY A 263 -23.72 15.35 31.48
CA GLY A 263 -24.62 14.89 32.53
C GLY A 263 -23.88 14.79 33.88
N ASP A 264 -23.97 13.63 34.53
CA ASP A 264 -23.26 13.34 35.78
C ASP A 264 -21.80 12.90 35.56
N ARG A 265 -21.40 12.62 34.32
CA ARG A 265 -20.06 12.11 34.00
C ARG A 265 -19.05 13.25 33.98
N VAL A 266 -17.98 13.10 34.76
CA VAL A 266 -16.80 13.97 34.70
C VAL A 266 -15.90 13.55 33.54
N LEU A 267 -15.68 14.47 32.60
CA LEU A 267 -14.81 14.27 31.44
C LEU A 267 -13.40 14.80 31.70
N PHE A 268 -13.29 15.89 32.46
CA PHE A 268 -12.05 16.48 32.95
C PHE A 268 -12.23 17.06 34.36
N ASN A 269 -11.28 16.80 35.25
CA ASN A 269 -11.26 17.31 36.62
C ASN A 269 -10.14 18.37 36.76
N PRO A 270 -10.38 19.49 37.47
CA PRO A 270 -9.38 20.56 37.64
C PRO A 270 -8.06 20.10 38.27
N ASP A 271 -8.07 19.03 39.07
CA ASP A 271 -6.86 18.47 39.69
C ASP A 271 -5.94 17.76 38.67
N TRP A 272 -6.40 17.52 37.45
CA TRP A 272 -5.61 16.91 36.37
C TRP A 272 -4.71 17.92 35.63
N GLY A 273 -4.81 19.21 35.96
CA GLY A 273 -3.94 20.25 35.42
C GLY A 273 -4.62 21.11 34.37
N MET A 274 -3.85 21.49 33.34
CA MET A 274 -4.32 22.34 32.25
C MET A 274 -5.20 21.55 31.30
N TYR A 275 -6.35 22.12 30.92
CA TYR A 275 -7.28 21.51 29.99
C TYR A 275 -7.19 22.18 28.62
N ASP A 276 -6.67 21.46 27.65
CA ASP A 276 -6.58 21.90 26.26
C ASP A 276 -7.80 21.41 25.47
N MET A 277 -8.76 22.32 25.26
CA MET A 277 -9.99 22.02 24.55
C MET A 277 -9.80 22.24 23.05
N ALA A 278 -9.79 21.15 22.27
CA ALA A 278 -9.90 21.21 20.81
C ALA A 278 -11.23 21.85 20.40
N VAL A 279 -11.16 22.70 19.38
CA VAL A 279 -12.30 23.41 18.83
C VAL A 279 -12.61 22.86 17.44
N GLY A 280 -13.85 22.47 17.22
CA GLY A 280 -14.38 22.15 15.91
C GLY A 280 -15.80 21.60 16.00
N GLU A 281 -16.64 22.01 15.06
CA GLU A 281 -18.01 21.54 14.94
C GLU A 281 -18.12 20.02 14.71
N ARG A 282 -17.18 19.42 13.98
CA ARG A 282 -17.19 17.98 13.65
C ARG A 282 -15.78 17.43 13.47
N ILE A 283 -15.67 16.10 13.40
CA ILE A 283 -14.47 15.42 12.92
C ILE A 283 -14.59 15.21 11.42
N SER A 284 -13.76 15.91 10.63
CA SER A 284 -13.80 15.93 9.17
C SER A 284 -13.00 14.81 8.51
N SER A 285 -12.01 14.25 9.21
CA SER A 285 -11.16 13.18 8.68
C SER A 285 -10.63 12.33 9.82
N VAL A 286 -10.50 11.02 9.58
CA VAL A 286 -9.78 10.11 10.46
C VAL A 286 -8.86 9.21 9.63
N PHE A 287 -7.58 9.14 9.98
CA PHE A 287 -6.61 8.35 9.23
C PHE A 287 -5.58 7.66 10.14
N ASN A 288 -4.95 6.60 9.64
CA ASN A 288 -3.95 5.85 10.38
C ASN A 288 -2.60 6.60 10.44
N GLY A 289 -1.92 6.48 11.58
CA GLY A 289 -0.64 7.15 11.85
C GLY A 289 -0.81 8.54 12.46
N ALA A 290 0.31 9.10 12.92
CA ALA A 290 0.37 10.47 13.40
C ALA A 290 0.39 11.46 12.24
N ALA A 291 -0.14 12.66 12.47
CA ALA A 291 -0.12 13.79 11.53
C ALA A 291 1.33 14.22 11.25
N ASP A 292 2.08 14.57 12.31
CA ASP A 292 3.52 14.79 12.22
C ASP A 292 4.27 13.51 12.59
N LYS A 293 4.59 12.71 11.58
CA LYS A 293 5.23 11.40 11.78
C LYS A 293 6.63 11.51 12.37
N ASP A 294 7.37 12.55 12.03
CA ASP A 294 8.75 12.72 12.45
C ASP A 294 8.82 13.15 13.92
N ALA A 295 7.94 14.07 14.34
CA ALA A 295 7.82 14.48 15.73
C ALA A 295 7.30 13.33 16.63
N TYR A 296 6.30 12.58 16.15
CA TYR A 296 5.64 11.53 16.92
C TYR A 296 6.46 10.23 17.00
N ASN A 297 7.00 9.75 15.88
CA ASN A 297 7.73 8.48 15.80
C ASN A 297 9.24 8.71 15.65
N GLN A 298 9.92 8.89 16.78
CA GLN A 298 11.37 9.21 16.77
C GLN A 298 12.29 8.05 16.34
N VAL A 299 11.78 6.81 16.16
CA VAL A 299 12.62 5.66 15.77
C VAL A 299 11.93 4.79 14.73
N ALA A 300 12.46 4.80 13.50
CA ALA A 300 12.08 3.86 12.46
C ALA A 300 12.47 2.42 12.85
N LEU A 301 11.57 1.47 12.62
CA LEU A 301 11.80 0.06 12.90
C LEU A 301 12.72 -0.52 11.82
N ILE A 302 14.02 -0.65 12.12
CA ILE A 302 15.00 -1.24 11.22
C ILE A 302 14.87 -2.77 11.30
N PRO A 303 14.54 -3.48 10.20
CA PRO A 303 14.52 -4.94 10.19
C PRO A 303 15.87 -5.51 10.62
N LYS A 304 15.87 -6.36 11.65
CA LYS A 304 17.10 -7.00 12.16
C LYS A 304 17.65 -8.04 11.19
N GLU A 305 16.80 -8.59 10.33
CA GLU A 305 17.14 -9.65 9.39
C GLU A 305 17.48 -9.06 8.01
N ARG A 306 18.61 -9.51 7.45
CA ARG A 306 19.05 -9.15 6.09
C ARG A 306 18.77 -10.30 5.14
N THR A 307 18.53 -9.99 3.87
CA THR A 307 18.34 -10.98 2.81
C THR A 307 19.48 -12.00 2.80
N ILE A 308 19.15 -13.28 2.98
CA ILE A 308 20.10 -14.38 2.94
C ILE A 308 20.55 -14.57 1.49
N LYS A 309 21.80 -14.22 1.18
CA LYS A 309 22.39 -14.49 -0.14
C LYS A 309 22.86 -15.95 -0.19
N VAL A 310 22.30 -16.73 -1.10
CA VAL A 310 22.74 -18.12 -1.33
C VAL A 310 24.15 -18.08 -1.96
N PRO A 311 25.14 -18.84 -1.43
CA PRO A 311 26.46 -18.91 -2.03
C PRO A 311 26.42 -19.49 -3.46
N SER A 312 27.13 -18.87 -4.40
CA SER A 312 27.29 -19.42 -5.76
C SER A 312 28.25 -20.61 -5.72
N TYR A 313 27.77 -21.80 -6.07
CA TYR A 313 28.58 -23.02 -6.15
C TYR A 313 29.50 -22.99 -7.39
N ALA A 314 30.67 -23.62 -7.30
CA ALA A 314 31.69 -23.61 -8.37
C ALA A 314 31.15 -24.04 -9.77
N LYS A 315 30.22 -25.00 -9.81
CA LYS A 315 29.55 -25.44 -11.05
C LYS A 315 28.71 -24.31 -11.68
N ARG A 316 27.96 -23.54 -10.87
CA ARG A 316 27.17 -22.40 -11.36
C ARG A 316 28.05 -21.30 -11.94
N LYS A 317 29.18 -21.00 -11.28
CA LYS A 317 30.14 -20.00 -11.75
C LYS A 317 30.75 -20.34 -13.12
N ARG A 318 30.97 -21.63 -13.41
CA ARG A 318 31.44 -22.09 -14.73
C ARG A 318 30.40 -21.84 -15.82
N LEU A 319 29.14 -22.18 -15.56
CA LEU A 319 28.04 -21.87 -16.48
C LEU A 319 27.89 -20.36 -16.72
N GLU A 320 27.90 -19.55 -15.66
CA GLU A 320 27.84 -18.08 -15.76
C GLU A 320 28.98 -17.50 -16.62
N ASN A 321 30.17 -18.11 -16.58
CA ASN A 321 31.29 -17.73 -17.44
C ASN A 321 31.08 -18.11 -18.93
N LEU A 322 30.36 -19.19 -19.22
CA LEU A 322 29.99 -19.53 -20.61
C LEU A 322 28.99 -18.50 -21.16
N TYR A 323 27.96 -18.12 -20.37
CA TYR A 323 27.04 -17.04 -20.73
C TYR A 323 27.76 -15.71 -20.96
N ALA A 324 28.73 -15.35 -20.09
CA ALA A 324 29.51 -14.13 -20.26
C ALA A 324 30.31 -14.10 -21.58
N GLN A 325 30.81 -15.26 -22.03
CA GLN A 325 31.52 -15.37 -23.31
C GLN A 325 30.58 -15.20 -24.52
N VAL A 326 29.40 -15.85 -24.49
CA VAL A 326 28.39 -15.69 -25.57
C VAL A 326 27.88 -14.25 -25.62
N ARG A 327 27.63 -13.63 -24.47
CA ARG A 327 27.28 -12.21 -24.38
C ARG A 327 28.34 -11.30 -24.99
N LYS A 328 29.62 -11.54 -24.70
CA LYS A 328 30.73 -10.78 -25.30
C LYS A 328 30.77 -10.93 -26.83
N ILE A 329 30.55 -12.13 -27.36
CA ILE A 329 30.48 -12.37 -28.81
C ILE A 329 29.31 -11.59 -29.42
N ARG A 330 28.13 -11.63 -28.78
CA ARG A 330 26.93 -10.90 -29.20
C ARG A 330 27.14 -9.38 -29.24
N GLU A 331 27.68 -8.81 -28.16
CA GLU A 331 27.90 -7.36 -28.04
C GLU A 331 29.03 -6.86 -28.97
N SER A 332 30.12 -7.62 -29.09
CA SER A 332 31.25 -7.24 -29.96
C SER A 332 31.04 -7.55 -31.44
N LYS A 333 30.01 -8.35 -31.77
CA LYS A 333 29.74 -8.86 -33.12
C LYS A 333 30.95 -9.56 -33.77
N ALA A 334 31.81 -10.17 -32.96
CA ALA A 334 33.05 -10.80 -33.38
C ALA A 334 33.33 -12.07 -32.57
N GLY A 335 34.16 -12.97 -33.11
CA GLY A 335 34.56 -14.20 -32.43
C GLY A 335 33.55 -15.34 -32.51
N TYR A 336 32.71 -15.35 -33.55
CA TYR A 336 31.65 -16.35 -33.74
C TYR A 336 32.20 -17.78 -33.85
N GLU A 337 33.42 -17.96 -34.38
CA GLU A 337 34.09 -19.26 -34.49
C GLU A 337 34.21 -20.02 -33.15
N ARG A 338 34.18 -19.29 -32.03
CA ARG A 338 34.26 -19.85 -30.68
C ARG A 338 32.94 -20.41 -30.16
N LEU A 339 31.82 -20.14 -30.83
CA LEU A 339 30.49 -20.59 -30.39
C LEU A 339 30.38 -22.12 -30.35
N GLY A 340 31.06 -22.83 -31.26
CA GLY A 340 31.11 -24.29 -31.26
C GLY A 340 31.77 -24.85 -29.99
N GLU A 341 32.96 -24.36 -29.64
CA GLU A 341 33.70 -24.79 -28.44
C GLU A 341 32.91 -24.50 -27.15
N ILE A 342 32.26 -23.33 -27.09
CA ILE A 342 31.42 -22.95 -25.96
C ILE A 342 30.23 -23.91 -25.82
N TRP A 343 29.56 -24.23 -26.92
CA TRP A 343 28.42 -25.15 -26.91
C TRP A 343 28.83 -26.57 -26.51
N GLU A 344 29.95 -27.08 -27.03
CA GLU A 344 30.48 -28.40 -26.63
C GLU A 344 30.82 -28.46 -25.13
N THR A 345 31.43 -27.39 -24.60
CA THR A 345 31.71 -27.28 -23.15
C THR A 345 30.42 -27.25 -22.33
N GLN A 346 29.41 -26.52 -22.79
CA GLN A 346 28.09 -26.51 -22.14
C GLN A 346 27.44 -27.90 -22.16
N GLN A 347 27.46 -28.61 -23.28
CA GLN A 347 26.89 -29.96 -23.38
C GLN A 347 27.60 -30.96 -22.45
N ALA A 348 28.94 -30.85 -22.32
CA ALA A 348 29.72 -31.73 -21.46
C ALA A 348 29.49 -31.47 -19.95
N GLU A 349 29.48 -30.21 -19.52
CA GLU A 349 29.39 -29.86 -18.09
C GLU A 349 27.96 -29.58 -17.59
N HIS A 350 27.09 -29.16 -18.49
CA HIS A 350 25.75 -28.62 -18.24
C HIS A 350 24.71 -29.10 -19.28
N PRO A 351 24.54 -30.41 -19.53
CA PRO A 351 23.68 -30.94 -20.60
C PRO A 351 22.19 -30.58 -20.47
N GLU A 352 21.76 -30.13 -19.30
CA GLU A 352 20.38 -29.69 -19.03
C GLU A 352 20.14 -28.21 -19.38
N ASP A 353 21.19 -27.43 -19.61
CA ASP A 353 21.05 -26.02 -19.96
C ASP A 353 20.65 -25.87 -21.44
N TRP A 354 19.38 -25.55 -21.67
CA TRP A 354 18.85 -25.29 -23.00
C TRP A 354 18.95 -23.81 -23.40
N LEU A 355 19.05 -22.90 -22.42
CA LEU A 355 18.95 -21.46 -22.65
C LEU A 355 20.20 -20.91 -23.33
N LEU A 356 21.41 -21.33 -22.92
CA LEU A 356 22.64 -20.93 -23.61
C LEU A 356 22.64 -21.43 -25.05
N SER A 357 22.15 -22.66 -25.27
CA SER A 357 21.96 -23.23 -26.61
C SER A 357 21.03 -22.36 -27.46
N MET A 358 19.93 -21.85 -26.89
CA MET A 358 19.01 -20.93 -27.59
C MET A 358 19.68 -19.57 -27.92
N GLU A 359 20.48 -19.01 -27.00
CA GLU A 359 21.21 -17.76 -27.28
C GLU A 359 22.23 -17.92 -28.41
N ILE A 360 22.93 -19.06 -28.47
CA ILE A 360 23.85 -19.38 -29.55
C ILE A 360 23.08 -19.57 -30.86
N PHE A 361 21.96 -20.31 -30.83
CA PHE A 361 21.10 -20.50 -32.00
C PHE A 361 20.65 -19.18 -32.62
N GLU A 362 20.20 -18.22 -31.79
CA GLU A 362 19.78 -16.89 -32.25
C GLU A 362 20.92 -16.16 -32.97
N ILE A 363 22.15 -16.18 -32.43
CA ILE A 363 23.31 -15.53 -33.05
C ILE A 363 23.64 -16.17 -34.40
N LEU A 364 23.64 -17.51 -34.48
CA LEU A 364 23.93 -18.22 -35.72
C LEU A 364 22.83 -18.00 -36.77
N ASP A 365 21.57 -17.87 -36.35
CA ASP A 365 20.45 -17.56 -37.24
C ASP A 365 20.55 -16.14 -37.82
N GLN A 366 20.96 -15.15 -37.01
CA GLN A 366 21.12 -13.77 -37.46
C GLN A 366 22.33 -13.56 -38.37
N THR A 367 23.43 -14.28 -38.13
CA THR A 367 24.70 -14.09 -38.85
C THR A 367 24.88 -15.01 -40.05
N ASP A 368 24.03 -16.03 -40.20
CA ASP A 368 24.13 -17.12 -41.18
C ASP A 368 25.50 -17.83 -41.16
N GLN A 369 26.18 -17.83 -40.01
CA GLN A 369 27.47 -18.50 -39.82
C GLN A 369 27.29 -19.91 -39.23
N GLN A 370 28.26 -20.80 -39.51
CA GLN A 370 28.32 -22.16 -38.95
C GLN A 370 27.00 -22.94 -39.04
N ARG A 371 26.46 -23.06 -40.25
CA ARG A 371 25.16 -23.70 -40.54
C ARG A 371 25.01 -25.10 -39.95
N GLU A 372 26.08 -25.90 -39.96
CA GLU A 372 26.07 -27.24 -39.36
C GLU A 372 25.88 -27.21 -37.84
N LEU A 373 26.53 -26.28 -37.14
CA LEU A 373 26.38 -26.09 -35.70
C LEU A 373 24.96 -25.67 -35.36
N LYS A 374 24.40 -24.72 -36.13
CA LYS A 374 23.01 -24.29 -36.00
C LYS A 374 22.03 -25.47 -36.08
N THR A 375 22.18 -26.34 -37.08
CA THR A 375 21.33 -27.54 -37.23
C THR A 375 21.49 -28.52 -36.05
N LYS A 376 22.72 -28.69 -35.53
CA LYS A 376 22.95 -29.53 -34.33
C LYS A 376 22.25 -28.96 -33.10
N ILE A 377 22.36 -27.65 -32.87
CA ILE A 377 21.72 -26.96 -31.73
C ILE A 377 20.19 -27.02 -31.86
N GLU A 378 19.66 -26.79 -33.07
CA GLU A 378 18.22 -26.89 -33.34
C GLU A 378 17.68 -28.28 -33.02
N LYS A 379 18.42 -29.34 -33.40
CA LYS A 379 18.06 -30.71 -33.05
C LYS A 379 18.02 -30.91 -31.52
N PHE A 380 19.06 -30.48 -30.82
CA PHE A 380 19.13 -30.55 -29.35
C PHE A 380 17.97 -29.80 -28.67
N LEU A 381 17.67 -28.59 -29.13
CA LEU A 381 16.55 -27.80 -28.60
C LEU A 381 15.21 -28.49 -28.83
N ASN A 382 15.00 -29.09 -30.01
CA ASN A 382 13.79 -29.86 -30.30
C ASN A 382 13.69 -31.15 -29.47
N GLU A 383 14.81 -31.81 -29.16
CA GLU A 383 14.85 -32.95 -28.23
C GLU A 383 14.47 -32.49 -26.80
N LYS A 384 15.07 -31.40 -26.29
CA LYS A 384 14.75 -30.84 -24.97
C LYS A 384 13.30 -30.35 -24.87
N LYS A 385 12.77 -29.77 -25.96
CA LYS A 385 11.36 -29.37 -26.10
C LYS A 385 10.39 -30.53 -25.79
N GLY A 386 10.77 -31.77 -26.11
CA GLY A 386 9.95 -32.97 -25.84
C GLY A 386 9.96 -33.47 -24.40
N THR A 387 10.76 -32.88 -23.50
CA THR A 387 10.99 -33.44 -22.15
C THR A 387 9.89 -33.05 -21.17
N THR A 388 9.49 -31.77 -21.14
CA THR A 388 8.42 -31.27 -20.25
C THR A 388 7.53 -30.25 -20.97
N LYS A 389 6.31 -30.04 -20.46
CA LYS A 389 5.38 -29.03 -21.00
C LYS A 389 5.98 -27.61 -20.94
N ASP A 390 6.71 -27.30 -19.88
CA ASP A 390 7.31 -25.97 -19.69
C ASP A 390 8.44 -25.72 -20.70
N LEU A 391 9.35 -26.69 -20.87
CA LEU A 391 10.40 -26.62 -21.89
C LEU A 391 9.81 -26.54 -23.29
N SER A 392 8.73 -27.29 -23.55
CA SER A 392 8.04 -27.24 -24.83
C SER A 392 7.58 -25.82 -25.19
N THR A 393 6.96 -25.15 -24.22
CA THR A 393 6.49 -23.76 -24.35
C THR A 393 7.67 -22.80 -24.56
N LEU A 394 8.63 -22.79 -23.64
CA LEU A 394 9.73 -21.82 -23.63
C LEU A 394 10.62 -21.91 -24.87
N ILE A 395 11.01 -23.14 -25.27
CA ILE A 395 11.84 -23.34 -26.46
C ILE A 395 11.07 -22.97 -27.73
N SER A 396 9.79 -23.33 -27.83
CA SER A 396 8.96 -22.92 -28.97
C SER A 396 8.82 -21.40 -29.08
N TRP A 397 8.73 -20.71 -27.95
CA TRP A 397 8.69 -19.25 -27.94
C TRP A 397 10.03 -18.64 -28.31
N GLY A 398 11.15 -19.22 -27.89
CA GLY A 398 12.48 -18.82 -28.36
C GLY A 398 12.58 -18.88 -29.89
N PHE A 399 12.15 -19.98 -30.51
CA PHE A 399 12.11 -20.07 -31.98
C PHE A 399 11.17 -19.02 -32.61
N ARG A 400 9.98 -18.79 -32.03
CA ARG A 400 9.06 -17.74 -32.51
C ARG A 400 9.65 -16.34 -32.37
N LEU A 401 10.43 -16.08 -31.32
CA LEU A 401 11.08 -14.80 -31.08
C LEU A 401 12.16 -14.53 -32.13
N VAL A 402 12.97 -15.54 -32.46
CA VAL A 402 13.94 -15.47 -33.56
C VAL A 402 13.26 -15.09 -34.88
N GLU A 403 12.14 -15.73 -35.20
CA GLU A 403 11.35 -15.38 -36.40
C GLU A 403 10.67 -14.00 -36.30
N TYR A 404 10.20 -13.62 -35.11
CA TYR A 404 9.61 -12.31 -34.86
C TYR A 404 10.62 -11.18 -35.08
N HIS A 405 11.87 -11.37 -34.64
CA HIS A 405 12.95 -10.41 -34.87
C HIS A 405 13.25 -10.20 -36.37
N LYS A 406 12.89 -11.13 -37.26
CA LYS A 406 13.04 -10.96 -38.72
C LYS A 406 11.93 -10.11 -39.35
N ARG A 407 10.83 -9.82 -38.64
CA ARG A 407 9.69 -9.10 -39.22
C ARG A 407 10.07 -7.63 -39.51
N PRO A 408 9.71 -7.09 -40.70
CA PRO A 408 10.02 -5.70 -41.07
C PRO A 408 9.51 -4.67 -40.06
N GLU A 409 8.32 -4.91 -39.49
CA GLU A 409 7.68 -4.05 -38.49
C GLU A 409 8.51 -3.90 -37.21
N TYR A 410 9.16 -4.98 -36.77
CA TYR A 410 10.00 -4.97 -35.56
C TYR A 410 11.37 -4.33 -35.84
N GLN A 411 11.96 -4.64 -37.00
CA GLN A 411 13.22 -4.04 -37.45
C GLN A 411 13.11 -2.51 -37.61
N ALA A 412 11.95 -2.01 -38.08
CA ALA A 412 11.69 -0.57 -38.16
C ALA A 412 11.70 0.12 -36.78
N VAL A 413 11.12 -0.50 -35.75
CA VAL A 413 11.07 0.05 -34.39
C VAL A 413 12.44 0.06 -33.71
N LEU A 414 13.30 -0.92 -34.00
CA LEU A 414 14.69 -0.93 -33.51
C LEU A 414 15.55 0.17 -34.14
N HIS A 415 15.29 0.55 -35.39
CA HIS A 415 16.00 1.64 -36.07
C HIS A 415 15.55 3.05 -35.64
N ASP A 416 14.31 3.20 -35.15
CA ASP A 416 13.75 4.47 -34.65
C ASP A 416 13.93 4.69 -33.14
N SER A 417 14.50 3.72 -32.41
CA SER A 417 14.79 3.86 -30.98
C SER A 417 16.14 4.59 -30.80
N PRO A 418 16.19 5.75 -30.12
CA PRO A 418 17.46 6.44 -29.87
C PRO A 418 18.33 5.62 -28.90
N ASP A 419 19.60 5.44 -29.26
CA ASP A 419 20.66 4.83 -28.43
C ASP A 419 20.86 5.55 -27.08
#